data_AF-S6GXI5-F1
#
_entry.id   AF-S6GXI5-F1
#
_cell.length_a   1.000
_cell.length_b   1.000
_cell.length_c   1.000
_cell.angle_alpha   90.00
_cell.angle_beta   90.00
_cell.angle_gamma   90.00
#
_symmetry.space_group_name_H-M   'P 1'
#
loop_
_entity.id
_entity.type
_entity.pdbx_description
1 polymer ?
#
loop_
_entity_poly.entity_id
_entity_poly.type
_entity_poly.pdbx_seq_one_letter_code
_entity_poly.pdbx_strand_id
1 'polypeptide(L)'
;MLDDASLTSLQNILALNPSSGDMIEGTGGIRKIRVAAKGHGKRGGARVIYYHFVSASQIALLMIYPKNEQQDLTADERKALKAVVEHWR
;
A
#
# COMPACT_ATOMS: atom_id res chain seq x y z
N MET A 1 3.25 -12.68 -7.30
CA MET A 1 2.86 -11.26 -7.48
C MET A 1 1.34 -11.21 -7.48
N LEU A 2 0.72 -10.09 -7.09
CA LEU A 2 -0.72 -9.98 -6.80
C LEU A 2 -1.59 -10.48 -7.98
N ASP A 3 -2.46 -11.45 -7.74
CA ASP A 3 -3.47 -11.88 -8.72
C ASP A 3 -4.76 -11.05 -8.58
N ASP A 4 -5.66 -11.17 -9.55
CA ASP A 4 -6.91 -10.40 -9.58
C ASP A 4 -7.79 -10.66 -8.35
N ALA A 5 -7.80 -11.90 -7.85
CA ALA A 5 -8.55 -12.28 -6.65
C ALA A 5 -8.02 -11.58 -5.38
N SER A 6 -6.69 -11.48 -5.25
CA SER A 6 -6.03 -10.78 -4.15
C SER A 6 -6.18 -9.26 -4.29
N LEU A 7 -6.13 -8.73 -5.52
CA LEU A 7 -6.40 -7.32 -5.79
C LEU A 7 -7.84 -6.93 -5.42
N THR A 8 -8.82 -7.73 -5.82
CA THR A 8 -10.24 -7.52 -5.48
C THR A 8 -10.43 -7.55 -3.96
N SER A 9 -9.78 -8.50 -3.29
CA SER A 9 -9.85 -8.63 -1.83
C SER A 9 -9.23 -7.41 -1.13
N LEU A 10 -8.08 -6.92 -1.63
CA LEU A 10 -7.45 -5.69 -1.16
C LEU A 10 -8.37 -4.47 -1.35
N GLN A 11 -8.97 -4.31 -2.53
CA GLN A 11 -9.89 -3.22 -2.82
C GLN A 11 -11.08 -3.22 -1.87
N ASN A 12 -11.69 -4.39 -1.62
CA ASN A 12 -12.80 -4.51 -0.66
C ASN A 12 -12.39 -4.13 0.77
N ILE A 13 -11.21 -4.60 1.22
CA ILE A 13 -10.67 -4.25 2.55
C ILE A 13 -10.50 -2.74 2.66
N LEU A 14 -9.88 -2.11 1.65
CA LEU A 14 -9.57 -0.70 1.65
C LEU A 14 -10.82 0.19 1.46
N ALA A 15 -11.81 -0.27 0.70
CA ALA A 15 -13.10 0.41 0.56
C ALA A 15 -13.90 0.41 1.87
N LEU A 16 -13.87 -0.70 2.62
CA LEU A 16 -14.55 -0.81 3.92
C LEU A 16 -13.80 -0.10 5.05
N ASN A 17 -12.47 -0.20 5.05
CA ASN A 17 -11.62 0.40 6.07
C ASN A 17 -10.32 0.94 5.44
N PRO A 18 -10.31 2.21 4.99
CA PRO A 18 -9.12 2.85 4.45
C PRO A 18 -7.96 2.97 5.44
N SER A 19 -8.21 2.79 6.74
CA SER A 19 -7.20 2.86 7.81
C SER A 19 -6.57 1.50 8.16
N SER A 20 -6.93 0.43 7.44
CA SER A 20 -6.46 -0.94 7.70
C SER A 20 -4.97 -1.18 7.48
N GLY A 21 -4.28 -0.27 6.77
CA GLY A 21 -2.82 -0.27 6.67
C GLY A 21 -2.13 0.48 7.80
N ASP A 22 -0.94 -0.01 8.17
CA ASP A 22 -0.04 0.61 9.15
C ASP A 22 0.44 1.97 8.61
N MET A 23 0.29 3.04 9.39
CA MET A 23 0.82 4.35 8.99
C MET A 23 2.35 4.33 8.96
N ILE A 24 2.93 4.88 7.91
CA ILE A 24 4.37 5.05 7.77
C ILE A 24 4.72 6.44 8.33
N GLU A 25 5.35 6.49 9.50
CA GLU A 25 5.73 7.77 10.12
C GLU A 25 6.62 8.64 9.21
N GLY A 26 6.47 9.96 9.36
CA GLY A 26 7.21 10.96 8.60
C GLY A 26 6.75 11.17 7.15
N THR A 27 5.72 10.45 6.68
CA THR A 27 5.25 10.52 5.28
C THR A 27 4.01 11.39 5.05
N GLY A 28 3.41 11.93 6.12
CA GLY A 28 2.18 12.73 6.00
C GLY A 28 0.90 11.91 5.77
N GLY A 29 0.91 10.61 6.13
CA GLY A 29 -0.28 9.77 6.13
C GLY A 29 -0.27 8.61 5.13
N ILE A 30 0.87 8.32 4.50
CA ILE A 30 1.05 7.12 3.68
C ILE A 30 0.97 5.88 4.57
N ARG A 31 0.35 4.82 4.05
CA ARG A 31 0.08 3.57 4.77
C ARG A 31 0.65 2.36 4.04
N LYS A 32 0.94 1.30 4.79
CA LYS A 32 1.44 0.01 4.32
C LYS A 32 0.48 -1.10 4.73
N ILE A 33 -0.02 -1.88 3.78
CA ILE A 33 -0.85 -3.05 4.05
C ILE A 33 -0.20 -4.32 3.51
N ARG A 34 -0.31 -5.41 4.28
CA ARG A 34 0.19 -6.74 3.90
C ARG A 34 -0.94 -7.48 3.20
N VAL A 35 -0.70 -7.95 1.98
CA VAL A 35 -1.62 -8.83 1.25
C VAL A 35 -1.10 -10.25 1.30
N ALA A 36 -1.93 -11.16 1.84
CA ALA A 36 -1.60 -12.57 1.93
C ALA A 36 -1.74 -13.26 0.57
N ALA A 37 -0.89 -14.26 0.32
CA ALA A 37 -1.08 -15.20 -0.78
C ALA A 37 -2.36 -16.03 -0.56
N LYS A 38 -3.16 -16.26 -1.59
CA LYS A 38 -4.06 -17.42 -1.62
C LYS A 38 -3.31 -18.62 -2.23
N GLY A 39 -3.14 -19.69 -1.46
CA GLY A 39 -2.53 -20.96 -1.91
C GLY A 39 -1.12 -21.25 -1.37
N HIS A 40 -0.82 -22.54 -1.14
CA HIS A 40 0.46 -23.05 -0.63
C HIS A 40 1.60 -22.88 -1.64
N GLY A 41 2.38 -21.80 -1.52
CA GLY A 41 3.61 -21.63 -2.30
C GLY A 41 4.35 -20.33 -1.99
N LYS A 42 5.67 -20.31 -2.24
CA LYS A 42 6.62 -19.21 -1.94
C LYS A 42 6.31 -17.85 -2.64
N ARG A 43 5.22 -17.69 -3.41
CA ARG A 43 5.07 -16.60 -4.42
C ARG A 43 3.91 -15.60 -4.27
N GLY A 44 3.03 -15.70 -3.27
CA GLY A 44 1.77 -14.92 -3.31
C GLY A 44 1.63 -13.70 -2.39
N GLY A 45 2.52 -13.50 -1.41
CA GLY A 45 2.40 -12.39 -0.46
C GLY A 45 3.02 -11.09 -1.00
N ALA A 46 2.33 -9.97 -0.85
CA ALA A 46 2.81 -8.65 -1.25
C ALA A 46 2.63 -7.62 -0.12
N ARG A 47 3.37 -6.51 -0.23
CA ARG A 47 3.11 -5.31 0.54
C ARG A 47 2.69 -4.21 -0.43
N VAL A 48 1.64 -3.49 -0.07
CA VAL A 48 1.12 -2.38 -0.86
C VAL A 48 1.25 -1.11 -0.02
N ILE A 49 1.88 -0.10 -0.60
CA ILE A 49 1.95 1.25 -0.04
C ILE A 49 0.86 2.07 -0.72
N TYR A 50 0.03 2.77 0.07
CA TYR A 50 -1.10 3.53 -0.44
C TYR A 50 -1.32 4.82 0.37
N TYR A 51 -2.09 5.74 -0.22
CA TYR A 51 -2.58 6.95 0.45
C TYR A 51 -4.10 7.03 0.33
N HIS A 52 -4.76 7.54 1.38
CA HIS A 52 -6.20 7.77 1.41
C HIS A 52 -6.49 9.28 1.38
N PHE A 53 -6.97 9.77 0.24
CA PHE A 53 -7.45 11.14 0.06
C PHE A 53 -8.85 11.27 0.66
N VAL A 54 -8.92 11.57 1.96
CA VAL A 54 -10.17 11.61 2.74
C VAL A 54 -11.23 12.52 2.10
N SER A 55 -10.85 13.72 1.66
CA SER A 55 -11.79 14.69 1.07
C SER A 55 -12.37 14.23 -0.27
N ALA A 56 -11.66 13.38 -1.00
CA ALA A 56 -12.08 12.85 -2.30
C ALA A 56 -12.66 11.44 -2.21
N SER A 57 -12.64 10.81 -1.03
CA SER A 57 -12.96 9.39 -0.82
C SER A 57 -12.20 8.47 -1.79
N GLN A 58 -10.94 8.78 -2.05
CA GLN A 58 -10.10 8.08 -3.02
C GLN A 58 -8.90 7.42 -2.37
N ILE A 59 -8.52 6.25 -2.90
CA ILE A 59 -7.32 5.53 -2.48
C ILE A 59 -6.36 5.44 -3.66
N ALA A 60 -5.14 5.91 -3.46
CA ALA A 60 -4.07 5.79 -4.43
C ALA A 60 -3.11 4.69 -4.00
N LEU A 61 -2.95 3.66 -4.85
CA LEU A 61 -1.96 2.60 -4.66
C LEU A 61 -0.63 3.08 -5.27
N LEU A 62 0.36 3.37 -4.42
CA LEU A 62 1.61 4.04 -4.80
C LEU A 62 2.69 3.04 -5.23
N MET A 63 2.80 1.92 -4.52
CA MET A 63 3.84 0.93 -4.76
C MET A 63 3.39 -0.46 -4.30
N ILE A 64 3.81 -1.48 -5.03
CA ILE A 64 3.64 -2.89 -4.66
C ILE A 64 4.96 -3.64 -4.80
N TYR A 65 5.27 -4.46 -3.82
CA TYR A 65 6.47 -5.29 -3.83
C TYR A 65 6.21 -6.63 -3.13
N PRO A 66 6.89 -7.72 -3.53
CA PRO A 66 6.70 -9.02 -2.91
C PRO A 66 7.29 -9.06 -1.50
N LYS A 67 6.80 -10.01 -0.70
CA LYS A 67 7.19 -10.18 0.72
C LYS A 67 8.71 -10.17 0.95
N ASN A 68 9.51 -10.64 0.00
CA ASN A 68 10.94 -10.89 0.11
C ASN A 68 11.85 -9.81 -0.51
N GLU A 69 11.32 -8.80 -1.22
CA GLU A 69 12.17 -7.88 -2.00
C GLU A 69 12.48 -6.54 -1.35
N GLN A 70 11.76 -6.10 -0.31
CA GLN A 70 12.03 -4.77 0.27
C GLN A 70 12.16 -4.79 1.80
N GLN A 71 13.26 -4.20 2.25
CA GLN A 71 13.46 -3.65 3.59
C GLN A 71 12.52 -2.44 3.80
N ASP A 72 12.50 -1.86 5.00
CA ASP A 72 11.72 -0.65 5.25
C ASP A 72 12.12 0.49 4.30
N LEU A 73 11.15 1.35 3.94
CA LEU A 73 11.41 2.51 3.07
C LEU A 73 12.54 3.35 3.65
N THR A 74 13.53 3.64 2.80
CA THR A 74 14.59 4.60 3.05
C THR A 74 14.02 6.01 3.25
N ALA A 75 14.81 6.90 3.84
CA ALA A 75 14.41 8.30 4.02
C ALA A 75 14.09 8.98 2.68
N ASP A 76 14.86 8.68 1.63
CA ASP A 76 14.68 9.26 0.30
C ASP A 76 13.41 8.73 -0.37
N GLU A 77 13.11 7.43 -0.27
CA GLU A 77 11.85 6.88 -0.77
C GLU A 77 10.63 7.49 -0.05
N ARG A 78 10.70 7.68 1.27
CA ARG A 78 9.64 8.36 2.03
C ARG A 78 9.42 9.78 1.54
N LYS A 79 10.51 10.53 1.32
CA LYS A 79 10.45 11.90 0.81
C LYS A 79 9.86 11.95 -0.60
N ALA A 80 10.29 11.04 -1.48
CA ALA A 80 9.78 10.95 -2.85
C ALA A 80 8.28 10.62 -2.87
N LEU A 81 7.84 9.61 -2.13
CA LEU A 81 6.43 9.23 -2.04
C LEU A 81 5.56 10.35 -1.47
N LYS A 82 6.06 11.06 -0.45
CA LYS A 82 5.37 12.23 0.11
C LYS A 82 5.20 13.33 -0.94
N ALA A 83 6.24 13.64 -1.70
CA ALA A 83 6.18 14.66 -2.75
C ALA A 83 5.17 14.29 -3.86
N VAL A 84 5.09 13.01 -4.24
CA VAL A 84 4.09 12.53 -5.21
C VAL A 84 2.66 12.78 -4.71
N VAL A 85 2.38 12.41 -3.45
CA VAL A 85 1.04 12.61 -2.86
C VAL A 85 0.70 14.09 -2.73
N GLU A 86 1.66 14.94 -2.34
CA GLU A 86 1.46 16.39 -2.24
C GLU A 86 1.16 17.02 -3.60
N HIS A 87 1.74 16.51 -4.69
CA HIS A 87 1.49 17.01 -6.04
C HIS A 87 0.13 16.57 -6.63
N TRP A 88 -0.46 15.49 -6.11
CA TRP A 88 -1.78 15.00 -6.53
C TRP A 88 -2.94 15.64 -5.76
N ARG A 89 -2.63 16.41 -4.72
CA ARG A 89 -3.62 17.04 -3.84
C ARG A 89 -4.28 18.25 -4.47
#